data_AF-A0A1F6ATJ9-F1
#
_entry.id   AF-A0A1F6ATJ9-F1
#
_cell.length_a   1.000
_cell.length_b   1.000
_cell.length_c   1.000
_cell.angle_alpha   90.00
_cell.angle_beta   90.00
_cell.angle_gamma   90.00
#
_symmetry.space_group_name_H-M   'P 1'
#
loop_
_entity.id
_entity.type
_entity.pdbx_description
1 polymer ?
#
loop_
_entity_poly.entity_id
_entity_poly.type
_entity_poly.pdbx_seq_one_letter_code
_entity_poly.pdbx_strand_id
1 'polypeptide(L)'
;MNTLLAQAPAIKLPNAEGTPVPIPYPTEMQSFIFASKSLGDIISRAVLFVLAFAGIGLLLMLLASGFEYLTSAGDAKKLEGAKQRLTYSIVGFLLIFTAFWLVQIAGRIFGLTEVQNIFK
;
A
#
# COMPACT_ATOMS: atom_id res chain seq x y z
N MET A 1 49.70 4.43 -22.74
CA MET A 1 48.85 4.56 -23.95
C MET A 1 47.43 4.12 -23.59
N ASN A 2 46.67 4.95 -22.85
CA ASN A 2 45.35 4.51 -22.33
C ASN A 2 44.35 5.66 -22.09
N THR A 3 44.64 6.89 -22.52
CA THR A 3 43.76 8.05 -22.24
C THR A 3 42.89 8.47 -23.43
N LEU A 4 42.88 7.71 -24.53
CA LEU A 4 42.17 8.09 -25.77
C LEU A 4 40.83 7.36 -25.99
N LEU A 5 40.31 6.61 -25.02
CA LEU A 5 38.98 5.96 -25.11
C LEU A 5 37.96 6.47 -24.08
N ALA A 6 38.32 7.46 -23.25
CA ALA A 6 37.41 8.02 -22.23
C ALA A 6 36.48 9.14 -22.77
N GLN A 7 36.58 9.49 -24.04
CA GLN A 7 35.66 10.42 -24.69
C GLN A 7 35.42 9.98 -26.13
N ALA A 8 34.50 9.05 -26.35
CA ALA A 8 33.67 9.19 -27.54
C ALA A 8 32.77 10.41 -27.24
N PRO A 9 32.98 11.56 -27.89
CA PRO A 9 32.11 12.70 -27.65
C PRO A 9 30.69 12.27 -28.01
N ALA A 10 29.75 12.41 -27.07
CA ALA A 10 28.34 12.34 -27.39
C ALA A 10 28.12 13.17 -28.66
N ILE A 11 27.52 12.57 -29.70
CA ILE A 11 27.17 13.30 -30.92
C ILE A 11 26.16 14.35 -30.49
N LYS A 12 26.64 15.57 -30.28
CA LYS A 12 25.87 16.74 -29.91
C LYS A 12 25.26 17.25 -31.20
N LEU A 13 23.94 17.13 -31.36
CA LEU A 13 23.23 17.88 -32.40
C LEU A 13 23.42 19.37 -32.07
N PRO A 14 24.08 20.15 -32.93
CA PRO A 14 24.29 21.58 -32.69
C PRO A 14 22.93 22.28 -32.66
N ASN A 15 22.68 23.12 -31.64
CA ASN A 15 21.73 24.21 -31.81
C ASN A 15 22.37 25.28 -32.72
N ALA A 16 21.60 26.26 -33.20
CA ALA A 16 22.09 27.27 -34.14
C ALA A 16 23.31 28.07 -33.62
N GLU A 17 23.54 28.09 -32.30
CA GLU A 17 24.71 28.72 -31.66
C GLU A 17 25.89 27.76 -31.36
N GLY A 18 25.85 26.50 -31.78
CA GLY A 18 26.97 25.55 -31.60
C GLY A 18 27.26 25.17 -30.15
N THR A 19 26.39 25.54 -29.21
CA THR A 19 26.51 25.19 -27.81
C THR A 19 25.85 23.82 -27.55
N PRO A 20 26.51 22.91 -26.82
CA PRO A 20 25.88 21.65 -26.44
C PRO A 20 24.67 21.90 -25.53
N VAL A 21 23.45 21.61 -26.00
CA VAL A 21 22.26 21.66 -25.15
C VAL A 21 22.23 20.39 -24.29
N PRO A 22 22.15 20.50 -22.95
CA PRO A 22 21.89 19.34 -22.09
C PRO A 22 20.49 18.82 -22.37
N ILE A 23 20.38 17.57 -22.83
CA ILE A 23 19.10 16.86 -22.85
C ILE A 23 18.82 16.38 -21.43
N PRO A 24 17.71 16.80 -20.79
CA PRO A 24 17.29 16.23 -19.53
C PRO A 24 17.11 14.72 -19.72
N TYR A 25 17.88 13.92 -18.97
CA TYR A 25 17.59 12.50 -18.86
C TYR A 25 16.16 12.37 -18.31
N PRO A 26 15.30 11.51 -18.87
CA PRO A 26 13.98 11.29 -18.30
C PRO A 26 14.15 10.76 -16.88
N THR A 27 13.97 11.64 -15.89
CA THR A 27 14.10 11.33 -14.46
C THR A 27 13.01 10.37 -13.99
N GLU A 28 11.97 10.18 -14.80
CA GLU A 28 10.83 9.33 -14.53
C GLU A 28 10.85 8.09 -15.44
N MET A 29 11.83 7.20 -15.23
CA MET A 29 11.56 5.81 -15.55
C MET A 29 10.49 5.33 -14.58
N GLN A 30 9.25 5.29 -15.06
CA GLN A 30 8.03 4.88 -14.36
C GLN A 30 8.37 3.94 -13.22
N SER A 31 8.26 4.43 -11.98
CA SER A 31 8.47 3.60 -10.81
C SER A 31 7.44 2.48 -10.87
N PHE A 32 7.89 1.27 -11.23
CA PHE A 32 7.04 0.11 -11.06
C PHE A 32 6.56 0.09 -9.62
N ILE A 33 5.31 -0.27 -9.42
CA ILE A 33 4.66 -0.32 -8.11
C ILE A 33 5.42 -1.22 -7.10
N PHE A 34 6.39 -2.02 -7.58
CA PHE A 34 7.30 -2.86 -6.81
C PHE A 34 8.81 -2.51 -6.97
N ALA A 35 9.18 -1.52 -7.78
CA ALA A 35 10.56 -1.05 -7.89
C ALA A 35 10.92 -0.23 -6.64
N SER A 36 11.45 -0.92 -5.63
CA SER A 36 11.73 -0.35 -4.31
C SER A 36 13.23 -0.45 -3.99
N LYS A 37 13.76 0.58 -3.33
CA LYS A 37 15.17 0.68 -2.89
C LYS A 37 15.43 0.02 -1.52
N SER A 38 14.39 -0.37 -0.79
CA SER A 38 14.51 -0.97 0.54
C SER A 38 13.35 -1.92 0.85
N LEU A 39 13.60 -2.89 1.75
CA LEU A 39 12.58 -3.82 2.23
C LEU A 39 11.39 -3.11 2.89
N GLY A 40 11.63 -1.95 3.51
CA GLY A 40 10.58 -1.16 4.14
C GLY A 40 9.54 -0.67 3.13
N ASP A 41 9.95 -0.19 1.95
CA ASP A 41 9.03 0.33 0.93
C ASP A 41 8.14 -0.77 0.32
N ILE A 42 8.65 -2.01 0.21
CA ILE A 42 7.85 -3.18 -0.20
C ILE A 42 6.75 -3.46 0.82
N ILE A 43 7.12 -3.52 2.10
CA ILE A 43 6.19 -3.83 3.19
C ILE A 43 5.13 -2.73 3.29
N SER A 44 5.54 -1.46 3.21
CA SER A 44 4.62 -0.32 3.25
C SER A 44 3.53 -0.40 2.19
N ARG A 45 3.92 -0.71 0.94
CA ARG A 45 2.98 -0.85 -0.17
C ARG A 45 2.09 -2.08 -0.03
N ALA A 46 2.66 -3.21 0.40
CA ALA A 46 1.92 -4.43 0.63
C ALA A 46 0.85 -4.25 1.72
N VAL A 47 1.18 -3.57 2.82
CA VAL A 47 0.27 -3.28 3.92
C VAL A 47 -0.90 -2.41 3.44
N LEU A 48 -0.63 -1.34 2.70
CA LEU A 48 -1.69 -0.47 2.17
C LEU A 48 -2.64 -1.22 1.22
N PHE A 49 -2.08 -2.07 0.35
CA PHE A 49 -2.88 -2.93 -0.53
C PHE A 49 -3.75 -3.88 0.28
N VAL A 50 -3.17 -4.63 1.22
CA VAL A 50 -3.92 -5.56 2.08
C VAL A 50 -5.02 -4.85 2.86
N LEU A 51 -4.75 -3.68 3.43
CA LEU A 51 -5.75 -2.90 4.16
C LEU A 51 -6.91 -2.44 3.27
N ALA A 52 -6.65 -2.04 2.02
CA ALA A 52 -7.71 -1.67 1.07
C ALA A 52 -8.62 -2.87 0.76
N PHE A 53 -8.05 -4.04 0.46
CA PHE A 53 -8.82 -5.26 0.21
C PHE A 53 -9.53 -5.75 1.47
N ALA A 54 -8.88 -5.67 2.63
CA ALA A 54 -9.46 -6.04 3.91
C ALA A 54 -10.66 -5.15 4.24
N GLY A 55 -10.59 -3.84 4.00
CA GLY A 55 -11.70 -2.92 4.23
C GLY A 55 -12.93 -3.25 3.39
N ILE A 56 -12.73 -3.51 2.09
CA ILE A 56 -13.83 -3.90 1.17
C ILE A 56 -14.39 -5.27 1.58
N GLY A 57 -13.53 -6.26 1.80
CA GLY A 57 -13.93 -7.61 2.18
C GLY A 57 -14.71 -7.63 3.51
N LEU A 58 -14.26 -6.83 4.47
CA LEU A 58 -14.93 -6.67 5.75
C LEU A 58 -16.32 -6.07 5.59
N LEU A 59 -16.46 -5.00 4.79
CA LEU A 59 -17.74 -4.36 4.54
C LEU A 59 -18.73 -5.36 3.91
N LEU A 60 -18.28 -6.15 2.93
CA LEU A 60 -19.11 -7.18 2.31
C LEU A 60 -19.52 -8.28 3.30
N MET A 61 -18.59 -8.74 4.16
CA MET A 61 -18.90 -9.73 5.19
C MET A 61 -19.86 -9.19 6.26
N LEU A 62 -19.72 -7.92 6.65
CA LEU A 62 -20.59 -7.27 7.62
C LEU A 62 -22.01 -7.14 7.08
N LEU A 63 -22.16 -6.73 5.81
CA LEU A 63 -23.46 -6.65 5.16
C LEU A 63 -24.10 -8.04 5.00
N ALA A 64 -23.33 -9.03 4.53
CA ALA A 64 -23.83 -10.39 4.35
C ALA A 64 -24.27 -11.02 5.67
N SER A 65 -23.46 -10.90 6.72
CA SER A 65 -23.79 -11.43 8.05
C SER A 65 -24.94 -10.68 8.72
N GLY A 66 -25.03 -9.36 8.55
CA GLY A 66 -26.16 -8.56 9.02
C GLY A 66 -27.47 -8.94 8.33
N PHE A 67 -27.45 -9.14 7.01
CA PHE A 67 -28.64 -9.56 6.26
C PHE A 67 -29.08 -10.98 6.64
N GLU A 68 -28.13 -11.90 6.81
CA GLU A 68 -28.39 -13.26 7.27
C GLU A 68 -28.97 -13.28 8.69
N TYR A 69 -28.52 -12.38 9.58
CA TYR A 69 -29.07 -12.21 10.92
C TYR A 69 -30.52 -11.72 10.91
N LEU A 70 -30.82 -10.69 10.10
CA LEU A 70 -32.16 -10.13 9.99
C LEU A 70 -33.16 -11.08 9.32
N THR A 71 -32.72 -11.85 8.32
CA THR A 71 -33.57 -12.78 7.56
C THR A 71 -33.77 -14.14 8.23
N SER A 72 -33.05 -14.42 9.32
CA SER A 72 -33.15 -15.70 10.05
C SER A 72 -34.49 -15.91 10.77
N ALA A 73 -35.33 -14.88 10.90
CA ALA A 73 -36.79 -14.87 11.17
C ALA A 73 -37.43 -16.03 11.98
N GLY A 74 -36.73 -16.61 12.96
CA GLY A 74 -37.25 -17.65 13.87
C GLY A 74 -36.63 -19.04 13.75
N ASP A 75 -35.75 -19.29 12.77
CA ASP A 75 -34.98 -20.55 12.71
C ASP A 75 -33.74 -20.44 13.60
N ALA A 76 -33.75 -21.14 14.75
CA ALA A 76 -32.67 -21.10 15.74
C ALA A 76 -31.31 -21.48 15.15
N LYS A 77 -31.26 -22.42 14.19
CA LYS A 77 -30.00 -22.89 13.60
C LYS A 77 -29.38 -21.82 12.70
N LYS A 78 -30.22 -21.12 11.92
CA LYS A 78 -29.77 -20.00 11.08
C LYS A 78 -29.37 -18.79 11.92
N LEU A 79 -30.12 -18.52 12.99
CA LEU A 79 -29.82 -17.42 13.91
C LEU A 79 -28.48 -17.60 14.62
N GLU A 80 -28.18 -18.81 15.11
CA GLU A 80 -26.91 -19.14 15.76
C GLU A 80 -25.73 -18.92 14.80
N GLY A 81 -25.83 -19.46 13.58
CA GLY A 81 -24.79 -19.30 12.55
C GLY A 81 -24.60 -17.84 12.14
N ALA A 82 -25.68 -17.09 11.95
CA ALA A 82 -25.64 -15.68 11.62
C ALA A 82 -25.01 -14.84 12.74
N LYS A 83 -25.34 -15.11 14.02
CA LYS A 83 -24.72 -14.45 15.17
C LYS A 83 -23.21 -14.68 15.23
N GLN A 84 -22.78 -15.91 15.03
CA GLN A 84 -21.36 -16.25 15.06
C GLN A 84 -20.60 -15.52 13.93
N ARG A 85 -21.18 -15.51 12.73
CA ARG A 85 -20.62 -14.82 11.56
C ARG A 85 -20.60 -13.30 11.71
N LEU A 86 -21.62 -12.73 12.34
CA LEU A 86 -21.67 -11.32 12.68
C LEU A 86 -20.58 -10.96 13.71
N THR A 87 -20.41 -11.80 14.72
CA THR A 87 -19.36 -11.62 15.74
C THR A 87 -17.97 -11.62 15.10
N TYR A 88 -17.68 -12.56 14.19
CA TYR A 88 -16.40 -12.57 13.48
C TYR A 88 -16.17 -11.31 12.63
N SER A 89 -17.21 -10.82 11.95
CA SER A 89 -17.11 -9.57 11.18
C SER A 89 -16.81 -8.36 12.08
N ILE A 90 -17.48 -8.27 13.23
CA ILE A 90 -17.25 -7.20 14.21
C ILE A 90 -15.85 -7.30 14.84
N VAL A 91 -15.40 -8.51 15.19
CA VAL A 91 -14.06 -8.72 15.75
C VAL A 91 -12.99 -8.38 14.73
N GLY A 92 -13.17 -8.75 13.46
CA GLY A 92 -12.26 -8.35 12.38
C GLY A 92 -12.20 -6.83 12.20
N PHE A 93 -13.34 -6.14 12.36
CA PHE A 93 -13.40 -4.68 12.29
C PHE A 93 -12.62 -4.05 13.43
N LEU A 94 -12.89 -4.53 14.65
CA LEU A 94 -12.22 -4.05 15.84
C LEU A 94 -10.71 -4.35 15.81
N LEU A 95 -10.31 -5.48 15.22
CA LEU A 95 -8.91 -5.85 15.02
C LEU A 95 -8.19 -4.82 14.14
N ILE A 96 -8.73 -4.51 12.96
CA ILE A 96 -8.16 -3.51 12.04
C ILE A 96 -8.15 -2.12 12.69
N PHE A 97 -9.25 -1.77 13.35
CA PHE A 97 -9.38 -0.50 14.07
C PHE A 97 -8.30 -0.36 15.16
N THR A 98 -8.10 -1.40 15.97
CA THR A 98 -7.11 -1.38 17.05
C THR A 98 -5.67 -1.46 16.51
N ALA A 99 -5.46 -2.20 15.42
CA ALA A 99 -4.15 -2.31 14.76
C ALA A 99 -3.62 -0.94 14.32
N PHE A 100 -4.47 -0.05 13.81
CA PHE A 100 -4.09 1.32 13.46
C PHE A 100 -3.47 2.06 14.66
N TRP A 101 -4.16 2.05 15.80
CA TRP A 101 -3.67 2.67 17.04
C TRP A 101 -2.36 2.03 17.53
N LEU A 102 -2.29 0.70 17.49
CA LEU A 102 -1.12 -0.08 17.90
C LEU A 102 0.11 0.30 17.07
N VAL A 103 -0.03 0.36 15.74
CA VAL A 103 1.06 0.76 14.83
C VAL A 103 1.47 2.20 15.06
N GLN A 104 0.52 3.11 15.32
CA GLN A 104 0.84 4.51 15.54
C GLN A 104 1.60 4.75 16.85
N ILE A 105 1.24 4.01 17.91
CA ILE A 105 1.97 4.02 19.19
C ILE A 105 3.35 3.38 19.00
N ALA A 106 3.44 2.22 18.34
CA ALA A 106 4.70 1.56 18.05
C ALA A 106 5.64 2.47 17.23
N GLY A 107 5.14 3.12 16.18
CA GLY A 107 5.92 4.06 15.36
C GLY A 107 6.49 5.23 16.16
N ARG A 108 5.77 5.74 17.18
CA ARG A 108 6.28 6.77 18.10
C ARG A 108 7.40 6.25 18.99
N ILE A 109 7.30 5.01 19.48
CA ILE A 109 8.29 4.40 20.38
C ILE A 109 9.58 4.04 19.63
N PHE A 110 9.46 3.48 18.43
CA PHE A 110 10.60 3.02 17.62
C PHE A 110 11.22 4.13 16.74
N GLY A 111 10.65 5.34 16.70
CA GLY A 111 11.16 6.46 15.91
C GLY A 111 11.10 6.24 14.39
N LEU A 112 10.24 5.34 13.91
CA LEU A 112 10.12 4.99 12.51
C LEU A 112 9.14 5.92 11.79
N THR A 113 9.62 7.08 11.34
CA THR A 113 8.83 8.08 10.60
C THR A 113 8.22 7.50 9.32
N GLU A 114 8.90 6.55 8.66
CA GLU A 114 8.39 5.90 7.45
C GLU A 114 7.11 5.12 7.71
N VAL A 115 7.02 4.37 8.82
CA VAL A 115 5.81 3.64 9.17
C VAL A 115 4.68 4.63 9.48
N GLN A 116 4.99 5.73 10.18
CA GLN A 116 4.01 6.76 10.46
C GLN A 116 3.49 7.46 9.20
N ASN A 117 4.31 7.60 8.15
CA ASN A 117 3.89 8.22 6.89
C ASN A 117 2.89 7.38 6.09
N ILE A 118 2.87 6.04 6.27
CA ILE A 118 1.89 5.15 5.61
C ILE A 118 0.49 5.31 6.23
N PHE A 119 0.46 5.59 7.53
CA PHE A 119 -0.76 5.70 8.34
C PHE A 119 -1.10 7.15 8.70
N LYS A 120 -0.63 8.13 7.91
CA LYS A 120 -1.04 9.53 8.01
C LYS A 120 -2.46 9.75 7.48
#